data_AF-A0A2N6PYS1-F1
#
_entry.id   AF-A0A2N6PYS1-F1
#
_cell.length_a   1.000
_cell.length_b   1.000
_cell.length_c   1.000
_cell.angle_alpha   90.00
_cell.angle_beta   90.00
_cell.angle_gamma   90.00
#
_symmetry.space_group_name_H-M   'P 1'
#
loop_
_entity.id
_entity.type
_entity.pdbx_description
1 polymer ?
#
loop_
_entity_poly.entity_id
_entity_poly.type
_entity_poly.pdbx_seq_one_letter_code
_entity_poly.pdbx_strand_id
1 'polypeptide(L)'
;MRRRLRTETQEHADTVLRLQPAELHDTAPFAPGDDRFVAELASPGLGACSFVLGPQGTPAPAWIVLDYADGQQRRWRRARRAGGRHFFTLVEDTASAGYITTVA
;
A
#
# COMPACT_ATOMS: atom_id res chain seq x y z
N MET A 1 -17.43 25.73 21.25
CA MET A 1 -16.81 25.66 19.91
C MET A 1 -15.34 25.23 20.04
N ARG A 2 -15.00 23.98 19.72
CA ARG A 2 -13.63 23.57 19.43
C ARG A 2 -13.65 22.55 18.29
N ARG A 3 -13.07 22.96 17.15
CA ARG A 3 -12.92 22.20 15.91
C ARG A 3 -12.28 20.83 16.19
N ARG A 4 -13.03 19.75 15.96
CA ARG A 4 -12.48 18.47 15.47
C ARG A 4 -12.91 18.34 14.01
N LEU A 5 -12.21 19.04 13.13
CA LEU A 5 -12.35 18.95 11.68
C LEU A 5 -10.94 19.08 11.12
N ARG A 6 -10.08 18.08 11.36
CA ARG A 6 -8.74 18.04 10.77
C ARG A 6 -8.16 16.64 10.67
N THR A 7 -9.00 15.70 10.25
CA THR A 7 -8.53 14.38 9.82
C THR A 7 -9.31 13.89 8.60
N GLU A 8 -10.60 14.22 8.50
CA GLU A 8 -11.44 13.81 7.34
C GLU A 8 -11.17 14.59 6.05
N THR A 9 -10.64 15.82 6.13
CA THR A 9 -10.47 16.67 4.93
C THR A 9 -9.17 16.39 4.15
N GLN A 10 -8.25 15.59 4.68
CA GLN A 10 -6.96 15.32 4.02
C GLN A 10 -6.93 13.98 3.28
N GLU A 11 -7.95 13.13 3.43
CA GLU A 11 -8.12 11.90 2.64
C GLU A 11 -8.74 12.17 1.26
N HIS A 12 -9.29 13.36 1.03
CA HIS A 12 -10.07 13.70 -0.18
C HIS A 12 -9.26 14.00 -1.47
N ALA A 13 -7.93 13.89 -1.45
CA ALA A 13 -7.11 14.16 -2.65
C ALA A 13 -5.93 13.20 -2.87
N ASP A 14 -5.75 12.20 -2.01
CA ASP A 14 -4.68 11.23 -2.17
C ASP A 14 -5.18 10.07 -3.04
N THR A 15 -4.53 9.80 -4.17
CA THR A 15 -4.89 8.69 -5.06
C THR A 15 -4.63 7.34 -4.39
N VAL A 16 -5.64 6.47 -4.38
CA VAL A 16 -5.59 5.13 -3.78
C VAL A 16 -5.68 4.06 -4.86
N LEU A 17 -4.76 3.10 -4.85
CA LEU A 17 -4.88 1.87 -5.62
C LEU A 17 -5.41 0.76 -4.70
N ARG A 18 -6.59 0.20 -5.03
CA ARG A 18 -7.21 -0.91 -4.31
C ARG A 18 -6.93 -2.22 -5.05
N LEU A 19 -6.56 -3.25 -4.29
CA LEU A 19 -6.13 -4.55 -4.80
C LEU A 19 -6.77 -5.69 -4.00
N GLN A 20 -6.81 -6.86 -4.60
CA GLN A 20 -7.15 -8.14 -4.00
C GLN A 20 -5.89 -8.99 -3.78
N PRO A 21 -5.90 -9.97 -2.85
CA PRO A 21 -4.74 -10.85 -2.59
C PRO A 21 -4.15 -11.53 -3.83
N ALA A 22 -5.00 -11.87 -4.81
CA ALA A 22 -4.58 -12.51 -6.06
C ALA A 22 -3.71 -11.61 -6.96
N GLU A 23 -3.64 -10.31 -6.69
CA GLU A 23 -2.85 -9.33 -7.43
C GLU A 23 -1.45 -9.12 -6.81
N LEU A 24 -1.14 -9.81 -5.71
CA LEU A 24 0.18 -9.81 -5.10
C LEU A 24 1.12 -10.79 -5.82
N HIS A 25 2.37 -10.39 -5.93
CA HIS A 25 3.46 -11.22 -6.44
C HIS A 25 4.57 -11.33 -5.40
N ASP A 26 5.11 -12.53 -5.19
CA ASP A 26 6.24 -12.76 -4.27
C ASP A 26 7.58 -12.28 -4.84
N THR A 27 7.69 -12.25 -6.17
CA THR A 27 8.87 -11.75 -6.90
C THR A 27 8.49 -10.56 -7.75
N ALA A 28 9.40 -9.60 -7.90
CA ALA A 28 9.16 -8.45 -8.75
C ALA A 28 8.94 -8.92 -10.21
N PRO A 29 7.82 -8.53 -10.86
CA PRO A 29 7.66 -8.78 -12.28
C PRO A 29 8.74 -8.00 -13.06
N PHE A 30 9.56 -8.73 -13.83
CA PHE A 30 10.76 -8.17 -14.48
C PHE A 30 10.46 -7.30 -15.70
N ALA A 31 9.26 -7.39 -16.27
CA ALA A 31 8.83 -6.64 -17.45
C ALA A 31 7.41 -6.10 -17.26
N PRO A 32 7.22 -5.00 -16.51
CA PRO A 32 5.97 -4.28 -16.61
C PRO A 32 5.79 -3.82 -18.07
N GLY A 33 4.56 -3.91 -18.60
CA GLY A 33 4.25 -3.25 -19.87
C GLY A 33 4.45 -1.73 -19.73
N ASP A 34 4.57 -1.02 -20.85
CA ASP A 34 4.80 0.43 -20.86
C ASP A 34 3.70 1.24 -20.14
N ASP A 35 2.55 0.62 -19.90
CA ASP A 35 1.37 1.15 -19.24
C ASP A 35 1.30 0.82 -17.73
N ARG A 36 2.32 0.16 -17.15
CA ARG A 36 2.31 -0.28 -15.75
C ARG A 36 3.60 0.05 -15.01
N PHE A 37 3.47 0.34 -13.73
CA PHE A 37 4.60 0.41 -12.80
C PHE A 37 4.65 -0.83 -11.91
N VAL A 38 5.85 -1.18 -11.45
CA VAL A 38 6.04 -2.15 -10.35
C VAL A 38 6.17 -1.37 -9.05
N ALA A 39 5.39 -1.73 -8.04
CA ALA A 39 5.59 -1.26 -6.67
C ALA A 39 6.01 -2.39 -5.75
N GLU A 40 6.89 -2.05 -4.82
CA GLU A 40 7.27 -2.90 -3.70
C GLU A 40 6.48 -2.48 -2.46
N LEU A 41 5.82 -3.47 -1.85
CA LEU A 41 5.06 -3.37 -0.61
C LEU A 41 5.90 -3.97 0.51
N ALA A 42 6.58 -3.12 1.27
CA ALA A 42 7.28 -3.55 2.47
C ALA A 42 6.29 -3.70 3.62
N SER A 43 6.37 -4.81 4.33
CA SER A 43 5.64 -5.06 5.57
C SER A 43 6.62 -5.20 6.73
N PRO A 44 7.14 -4.07 7.28
CA PRO A 44 8.09 -4.12 8.39
C PRO A 44 7.53 -4.93 9.55
N GLY A 45 8.37 -5.77 10.17
CA GLY A 45 7.95 -6.68 11.24
C GLY A 45 7.41 -8.03 10.78
N LEU A 46 7.02 -8.17 9.49
CA LEU A 46 6.63 -9.46 8.90
C LEU A 46 7.72 -10.13 8.07
N GLY A 47 8.85 -9.43 7.83
CA GLY A 47 10.03 -9.98 7.15
C GLY A 47 9.88 -10.22 5.64
N ALA A 48 8.67 -10.09 5.09
CA ALA A 48 8.39 -10.27 3.67
C ALA A 48 8.05 -8.94 2.96
N CYS A 49 8.39 -8.88 1.68
CA CYS A 49 7.89 -7.85 0.77
C CYS A 49 7.07 -8.53 -0.33
N SER A 50 6.04 -7.84 -0.80
CA SER A 50 5.24 -8.26 -1.94
C SER A 50 5.38 -7.21 -3.04
N PHE A 51 5.10 -7.61 -4.28
CA PHE A 51 5.14 -6.75 -5.44
C PHE A 51 3.77 -6.67 -6.08
N VAL A 52 3.45 -5.50 -6.64
CA VAL A 52 2.20 -5.27 -7.36
C VAL A 52 2.47 -4.53 -8.65
N LEU A 53 1.58 -4.72 -9.61
CA LEU A 53 1.50 -3.93 -10.82
C LEU A 53 0.39 -2.91 -10.68
N GLY A 54 0.71 -1.64 -10.85
CA GLY A 54 -0.28 -0.57 -10.91
C GLY A 54 -0.26 0.12 -12.28
N PRO A 55 -1.35 0.75 -12.70
CA PRO A 55 -1.38 1.51 -13.94
C PRO A 55 -0.39 2.69 -13.85
N GLN A 56 0.32 2.96 -14.95
CA GLN A 56 1.22 4.10 -15.10
C GLN A 56 0.38 5.40 -15.14
N GLY A 57 -0.10 5.83 -13.97
CA GLY A 57 -0.92 7.02 -13.79
C GLY A 57 -0.10 8.21 -13.30
N THR A 58 -0.53 9.42 -13.69
CA THR A 58 -0.05 10.67 -13.09
C THR A 58 -1.22 11.37 -12.40
N PRO A 59 -1.17 11.62 -11.08
CA PRO A 59 -0.10 11.23 -10.16
C PRO A 59 -0.13 9.73 -9.82
N ALA A 60 1.04 9.16 -9.52
CA ALA A 60 1.12 7.81 -8.97
C ALA A 60 0.49 7.76 -7.57
N PRO A 61 -0.11 6.61 -7.19
CA PRO A 61 -0.90 6.51 -5.96
C PRO A 61 -0.08 6.87 -4.72
N ALA A 62 -0.73 7.58 -3.80
CA ALA A 62 -0.20 7.85 -2.47
C ALA A 62 -0.40 6.65 -1.52
N TRP A 63 -1.41 5.81 -1.81
CA TRP A 63 -1.80 4.68 -1.00
C TRP A 63 -2.07 3.44 -1.81
N ILE A 64 -1.74 2.29 -1.23
CA ILE A 64 -2.16 0.98 -1.71
C ILE A 64 -2.96 0.31 -0.59
N VAL A 65 -4.15 -0.19 -0.93
CA VAL A 65 -5.03 -0.90 -0.02
C VAL A 65 -5.28 -2.29 -0.58
N LEU A 66 -5.02 -3.31 0.23
CA LEU A 66 -5.38 -4.68 -0.05
C LEU A 66 -6.67 -4.99 0.71
N ASP A 67 -7.73 -5.27 -0.03
CA ASP A 67 -9.04 -5.63 0.50
C ASP A 67 -9.18 -7.17 0.51
N TYR A 68 -9.46 -7.76 1.67
CA TYR A 68 -9.75 -9.19 1.81
C TYR A 68 -11.26 -9.47 1.78
N ALA A 69 -11.64 -10.70 1.45
CA ALA A 69 -13.04 -11.11 1.31
C ALA A 69 -13.86 -11.03 2.62
N ASP A 70 -13.19 -11.11 3.77
CA ASP A 70 -13.78 -11.00 5.11
C ASP A 70 -13.89 -9.55 5.61
N GLY A 71 -13.56 -8.57 4.76
CA GLY A 71 -13.60 -7.15 5.09
C GLY A 71 -12.35 -6.65 5.83
N GLN A 72 -11.36 -7.51 6.09
CA GLN A 72 -10.07 -7.07 6.61
C GLN A 72 -9.27 -6.35 5.52
N GLN A 73 -8.32 -5.51 5.95
CA GLN A 73 -7.52 -4.68 5.07
C GLN A 73 -6.06 -4.61 5.51
N ARG A 74 -5.18 -4.41 4.53
CA ARG A 74 -3.82 -3.90 4.75
C ARG A 74 -3.63 -2.62 3.94
N ARG A 75 -2.98 -1.62 4.55
CA ARG A 75 -2.77 -0.32 3.94
C ARG A 75 -1.30 0.06 3.97
N TRP A 76 -0.77 0.37 2.81
CA TRP A 76 0.59 0.89 2.67
C TRP A 76 0.56 2.34 2.19
N ARG A 77 1.47 3.13 2.74
CA ARG A 77 1.68 4.52 2.32
C ARG A 77 2.95 4.63 1.49
N ARG A 78 2.90 5.43 0.42
CA ARG A 78 4.07 5.71 -0.42
C ARG A 78 5.18 6.30 0.42
N ALA A 79 6.36 5.70 0.34
CA ALA A 79 7.57 6.14 1.02
C ALA A 79 8.66 6.45 -0.01
N ARG A 80 9.61 7.30 0.38
CA ARG A 80 10.78 7.58 -0.45
C ARG A 80 11.85 6.54 -0.15
N ARG A 81 12.37 5.90 -1.19
CA ARG A 81 13.51 4.99 -1.13
C ARG A 81 14.46 5.31 -2.29
N ALA A 82 15.75 5.07 -2.08
CA ALA A 82 16.71 5.12 -3.17
C ALA A 82 16.42 4.00 -4.18
N GLY A 83 16.61 4.29 -5.47
CA GLY A 83 16.20 3.42 -6.57
C GLY A 83 14.84 3.84 -7.12
N GLY A 84 14.72 3.95 -8.45
CA GLY A 84 13.57 4.55 -9.12
C GLY A 84 12.24 3.77 -9.03
N ARG A 85 12.16 2.73 -8.20
CA ARG A 85 10.95 1.91 -8.03
C ARG A 85 10.00 2.56 -7.03
N HIS A 86 8.70 2.43 -7.29
CA HIS A 86 7.69 2.82 -6.31
C HIS A 86 7.78 1.94 -5.06
N PHE A 87 7.91 2.58 -3.91
CA PHE A 87 8.09 1.90 -2.63
C PHE A 87 7.01 2.35 -1.64
N PHE A 88 6.40 1.39 -0.96
CA PHE A 88 5.34 1.62 -0.01
C PHE A 88 5.60 0.84 1.28
N THR A 89 5.31 1.46 2.42
CA THR A 89 5.50 0.87 3.75
C THR A 89 4.16 0.62 4.39
N LEU A 90 3.96 -0.56 4.98
CA LEU A 90 2.76 -0.92 5.71
C LEU A 90 2.57 0.04 6.89
N VAL A 91 1.38 0.61 7.00
CA VAL A 91 1.02 1.53 8.10
C VAL A 91 -0.21 1.07 8.88
N GLU A 92 -1.04 0.20 8.30
CA GLU A 92 -2.19 -0.40 8.96
C GLU A 92 -2.42 -1.82 8.47
N ASP A 93 -2.68 -2.74 9.38
CA ASP A 93 -2.93 -4.15 9.11
C ASP A 93 -4.01 -4.68 10.05
N THR A 94 -5.26 -4.67 9.59
CA THR A 94 -6.37 -5.29 10.32
C THR A 94 -6.47 -6.78 10.03
N ALA A 95 -5.85 -7.25 8.94
CA ALA A 95 -5.82 -8.66 8.56
C ALA A 95 -4.99 -9.53 9.50
N SER A 96 -3.95 -8.95 10.10
CA SER A 96 -3.12 -9.63 11.09
C SER A 96 -3.50 -9.30 12.53
N ALA A 97 -4.66 -8.68 12.75
CA ALA A 97 -5.17 -8.40 14.08
C ALA A 97 -5.30 -9.71 14.88
N GLY A 98 -4.57 -9.81 16.00
CA GLY A 98 -4.47 -11.03 16.82
C GLY A 98 -3.21 -11.88 16.58
N TYR A 99 -2.43 -11.59 15.53
CA TYR A 99 -1.19 -12.31 15.21
C TYR A 99 0.07 -11.42 15.30
N ILE A 100 -0.06 -10.09 15.16
CA ILE A 100 1.06 -9.15 15.27
C ILE A 100 0.96 -8.32 16.56
N THR A 101 2.00 -8.36 17.38
CA THR A 101 2.26 -7.35 18.42
C THR A 101 3.12 -6.26 17.79
N THR A 102 2.55 -5.11 17.43
CA THR A 102 3.35 -3.97 17.00
C THR A 102 4.08 -3.41 18.22
N VAL A 103 5.41 -3.50 18.25
CA VAL A 103 6.23 -2.71 19.18
C VAL A 103 6.13 -1.25 18.74
N ALA A 104 5.60 -0.43 19.65
CA ALA A 104 5.49 1.02 19.51
C ALA A 104 6.85 1.72 19.54
#